data_AF-A0A0F9CNV0-F1
#
_entry.id   AF-A0A0F9CNV0-F1
#
_cell.length_a   1.000
_cell.length_b   1.000
_cell.length_c   1.000
_cell.angle_alpha   90.00
_cell.angle_beta   90.00
_cell.angle_gamma   90.00
#
_symmetry.space_group_name_H-M   'P 1'
#
loop_
_entity.id
_entity.type
_entity.pdbx_description
1 polymer ?
#
loop_
_entity_poly.entity_id
_entity_poly.type
_entity_poly.pdbx_seq_one_letter_code
_entity_poly.pdbx_strand_id
1 'polypeptide(L)'
;MATMTQIINELVAGWGKPPYDINNGECDDFMMAIYDRFGGILNHYGVGDMATTITESDLGYPDHIWTTYQGLHYDAECAGGVPCHLMLPIFTRPGNYH
;
A
#
# COMPACT_ATOMS: atom_id res chain seq x y z
N MET A 1 10.74 -18.53 0.54
CA MET A 1 10.09 -17.38 1.20
C MET A 1 8.82 -17.05 0.43
N ALA A 2 7.77 -16.59 1.11
CA ALA A 2 6.57 -16.12 0.41
C ALA A 2 6.88 -14.85 -0.37
N THR A 3 6.24 -14.69 -1.53
CA THR A 3 6.34 -13.47 -2.35
C THR A 3 5.49 -12.35 -1.76
N MET A 4 5.75 -11.09 -2.13
CA MET A 4 4.93 -9.94 -1.73
C MET A 4 3.45 -10.16 -2.07
N THR A 5 3.18 -10.64 -3.29
CA THR A 5 1.82 -10.96 -3.74
C THR A 5 1.14 -12.00 -2.88
N GLN A 6 1.83 -13.08 -2.51
CA GLN A 6 1.28 -14.08 -1.60
C GLN A 6 0.98 -13.47 -0.23
N ILE A 7 1.92 -12.68 0.29
CA ILE A 7 1.80 -12.04 1.60
C ILE A 7 0.56 -11.15 1.67
N ILE A 8 0.40 -10.26 0.68
CA ILE A 8 -0.73 -9.34 0.61
C ILE A 8 -2.04 -10.10 0.43
N ASN A 9 -2.11 -11.07 -0.47
CA ASN A 9 -3.34 -11.85 -0.70
C ASN A 9 -3.80 -12.59 0.56
N GLU A 10 -2.89 -13.19 1.31
CA GLU A 10 -3.20 -13.89 2.54
C GLU A 10 -3.61 -12.92 3.66
N LEU A 11 -2.95 -11.75 3.77
CA LEU A 11 -3.34 -10.72 4.73
C LEU A 11 -4.73 -10.16 4.41
N VAL A 12 -5.01 -9.84 3.15
CA VAL A 12 -6.34 -9.41 2.67
C VAL A 12 -7.40 -10.45 3.01
N ALA A 13 -7.13 -11.73 2.72
CA ALA A 13 -8.07 -12.82 3.03
C ALA A 13 -8.31 -12.97 4.53
N GLY A 14 -7.30 -12.70 5.36
CA GLY A 14 -7.40 -12.74 6.82
C GLY A 14 -8.02 -11.49 7.46
N TRP A 15 -8.07 -10.36 6.75
CA TRP A 15 -8.49 -9.08 7.30
C TRP A 15 -10.01 -8.97 7.54
N GLY A 16 -10.80 -9.84 6.91
CA GLY A 16 -12.25 -9.91 7.10
C GLY A 16 -13.03 -8.76 6.46
N LYS A 17 -12.42 -7.98 5.56
CA LYS A 17 -13.08 -6.91 4.80
C LYS A 17 -12.52 -6.79 3.37
N PRO A 18 -13.27 -6.16 2.46
CA PRO A 18 -12.79 -5.85 1.12
C PRO A 18 -11.46 -5.07 1.12
N PRO A 19 -10.55 -5.34 0.18
CA PRO A 19 -9.34 -4.53 -0.06
C PRO A 19 -9.57 -3.02 -0.09
N TYR A 20 -10.68 -2.61 -0.71
CA TYR A 20 -11.12 -1.21 -0.74
C TYR A 20 -11.22 -0.62 0.67
N ASP A 21 -11.88 -1.32 1.60
CA ASP A 21 -12.14 -0.82 2.95
C ASP A 21 -10.85 -0.77 3.77
N ILE A 22 -9.90 -1.69 3.50
CA ILE A 22 -8.57 -1.67 4.11
C ILE A 22 -7.84 -0.39 3.70
N ASN A 23 -7.78 -0.12 2.40
CA ASN A 23 -7.13 1.08 1.85
C ASN A 23 -7.82 2.39 2.29
N ASN A 24 -9.09 2.37 2.70
CA ASN A 24 -9.87 3.57 3.06
C ASN A 24 -10.13 3.69 4.58
N GLY A 25 -9.22 3.17 5.41
CA GLY A 25 -9.34 3.36 6.86
C GLY A 25 -8.33 2.61 7.72
N GLU A 26 -7.63 1.61 7.17
CA GLU A 26 -6.67 0.76 7.90
C GLU A 26 -5.41 0.48 7.06
N CYS A 27 -5.05 1.41 6.17
CA CYS A 27 -3.89 1.25 5.30
C CYS A 27 -2.58 1.20 6.09
N ASP A 28 -2.49 1.92 7.20
CA ASP A 28 -1.38 1.91 8.15
C ASP A 28 -1.21 0.55 8.85
N ASP A 29 -2.27 0.03 9.47
CA ASP A 29 -2.25 -1.26 10.14
C ASP A 29 -1.94 -2.40 9.16
N PHE A 30 -2.50 -2.32 7.95
CA PHE A 30 -2.22 -3.29 6.90
C PHE A 30 -0.76 -3.28 6.46
N MET A 31 -0.15 -2.10 6.33
CA MET A 31 1.26 -1.96 5.94
C MET A 31 2.19 -2.49 7.02
N MET A 32 1.87 -2.26 8.30
CA MET A 32 2.59 -2.86 9.41
C MET A 32 2.52 -4.39 9.39
N ALA A 33 1.35 -4.96 9.08
CA ALA A 33 1.20 -6.41 8.95
C ALA A 33 2.02 -6.99 7.79
N ILE A 34 2.12 -6.28 6.65
CA ILE A 34 3.02 -6.69 5.55
C ILE A 34 4.46 -6.70 6.04
N TYR A 35 4.91 -5.64 6.71
CA TYR A 35 6.29 -5.50 7.19
C TYR A 35 6.70 -6.61 8.15
N ASP A 36 5.86 -6.88 9.16
CA ASP A 36 6.11 -7.93 10.14
C ASP A 36 6.27 -9.29 9.44
N ARG A 37 5.44 -9.55 8.43
CA ARG A 37 5.47 -10.81 7.70
C ARG A 37 6.63 -10.91 6.70
N PHE A 38 7.03 -9.79 6.12
CA PHE A 38 8.16 -9.72 5.21
C PHE A 38 9.52 -9.73 5.93
N GLY A 39 9.51 -9.72 7.27
CA GLY A 39 10.71 -9.75 8.10
C GLY A 39 11.44 -8.41 8.17
N GLY A 40 10.70 -7.31 8.00
CA GLY A 40 11.23 -5.95 8.06
C GLY A 40 12.01 -5.48 6.82
N ILE A 41 12.06 -6.29 5.77
CA ILE A 41 12.78 -5.99 4.51
C ILE A 41 11.83 -5.31 3.51
N LEU A 42 11.10 -4.28 3.96
CA LEU A 42 10.37 -3.39 3.04
C LEU A 42 11.21 -2.16 2.84
N ASN A 43 11.54 -1.84 1.58
CA ASN A 43 12.43 -0.73 1.31
C ASN A 43 11.76 0.60 1.64
N HIS A 44 10.45 0.77 1.40
CA HIS A 44 9.78 2.03 1.70
C HIS A 44 8.31 1.80 2.10
N TYR A 45 7.93 2.39 3.23
CA TYR A 45 6.59 2.93 3.45
C TYR A 45 6.60 4.31 2.79
N GLY A 46 5.59 4.68 1.99
CA GLY A 46 5.56 6.02 1.38
C GLY A 46 5.88 7.12 2.43
N VAL A 47 6.77 8.08 2.18
CA VAL A 47 7.16 8.67 0.88
C VAL A 47 8.64 9.04 0.83
N GLY A 48 9.26 8.78 -0.33
CA GLY A 48 10.65 9.17 -0.65
C GLY A 48 11.71 8.24 -0.07
N ASP A 49 12.82 8.07 -0.78
CA ASP A 49 14.06 7.55 -0.21
C ASP A 49 14.33 8.29 1.12
N MET A 50 14.41 7.52 2.21
CA MET A 50 14.40 7.96 3.62
C MET A 50 13.02 8.18 4.23
N ALA A 51 12.84 7.59 5.42
CA ALA A 51 11.67 7.73 6.29
C ALA A 51 11.17 9.18 6.40
N THR A 52 10.22 9.53 5.53
CA THR A 52 9.40 10.73 5.65
C THR A 52 7.98 10.30 5.33
N THR A 53 7.17 10.19 6.37
CA THR A 53 5.72 10.11 6.24
C THR A 53 5.25 11.42 5.59
N ILE A 54 5.18 11.47 4.26
CA ILE A 54 4.45 12.54 3.58
C ILE A 54 3.01 12.06 3.56
N THR A 55 2.20 12.67 4.42
CA THR A 55 0.76 12.75 4.19
C THR A 55 0.58 13.56 2.91
N GLU A 56 0.12 12.92 1.82
CA GLU A 56 -0.12 13.53 0.50
C GLU A 56 -1.23 14.61 0.51
N SER A 57 -1.63 15.08 1.69
CA SER A 57 -2.32 16.35 1.90
C SER A 57 -1.74 17.54 1.09
N ASP A 58 -0.43 17.52 0.75
CA ASP A 58 0.22 18.57 -0.06
C ASP A 58 0.03 18.42 -1.59
N LEU A 59 -0.47 17.28 -2.06
CA LEU A 59 -0.65 16.99 -3.49
C LEU A 59 -2.12 16.86 -3.93
N GLY A 60 -3.08 17.05 -3.01
CA GLY A 60 -4.51 16.93 -3.32
C GLY A 60 -4.99 15.48 -3.48
N TYR A 61 -4.21 14.51 -3.00
CA TYR A 61 -4.57 13.10 -3.04
C TYR A 61 -5.09 12.62 -1.69
N PRO A 62 -5.92 11.55 -1.64
CA PRO A 62 -6.29 10.92 -0.39
C PRO A 62 -5.03 10.48 0.35
N ASP A 63 -4.93 10.81 1.64
CA ASP A 63 -3.89 10.26 2.51
C ASP A 63 -3.94 8.73 2.45
N HIS A 64 -2.92 8.11 1.85
CA HIS A 64 -2.83 6.66 1.65
C HIS A 64 -1.41 6.15 1.81
N ILE A 65 -1.27 4.99 2.45
CA ILE A 65 0.01 4.32 2.64
C ILE A 65 0.07 3.07 1.76
N TRP A 66 1.18 2.94 1.03
CA TRP A 66 1.51 1.76 0.24
C TRP A 66 2.97 1.35 0.48
N THR A 67 3.34 0.16 0.02
CA THR A 67 4.72 -0.33 0.12
C THR A 67 5.37 -0.50 -1.25
N THR A 68 6.70 -0.38 -1.30
CA THR A 68 7.49 -0.61 -2.52
C THR A 68 8.47 -1.76 -2.34
N TYR A 69 8.47 -2.71 -3.27
CA TYR A 69 9.38 -3.86 -3.28
C TYR A 69 9.78 -4.21 -4.71
N GLN A 70 11.09 -4.39 -4.95
CA GLN A 70 11.66 -4.71 -6.28
C GLN A 70 11.18 -3.77 -7.42
N GLY A 71 11.00 -2.48 -7.12
CA GLY A 71 10.58 -1.47 -8.09
C GLY A 71 9.07 -1.48 -8.42
N LEU A 72 8.27 -2.24 -7.68
CA LEU A 72 6.81 -2.26 -7.80
C LEU A 72 6.15 -1.70 -6.53
N HIS A 73 4.99 -1.10 -6.70
CA HIS A 73 4.15 -0.49 -5.67
C HIS A 73 2.98 -1.41 -5.35
N TYR A 74 2.71 -1.63 -4.06
CA TYR A 74 1.71 -2.57 -3.60
C TYR A 74 0.84 -1.98 -2.50
N ASP A 75 -0.44 -2.34 -2.50
CA ASP A 75 -1.38 -2.09 -1.43
C ASP A 75 -2.39 -3.26 -1.30
N ALA A 76 -3.43 -3.10 -0.48
CA ALA A 76 -4.42 -4.15 -0.28
C ALA A 76 -5.15 -4.52 -1.57
N GLU A 77 -5.34 -3.56 -2.48
CA GLU A 77 -6.07 -3.74 -3.74
C GLU A 77 -5.19 -4.22 -4.89
N CYS A 78 -3.87 -4.05 -4.76
CA CYS A 78 -2.91 -4.32 -5.81
C CYS A 78 -1.79 -5.27 -5.36
N ALA A 79 -2.18 -6.48 -4.95
CA ALA A 79 -1.22 -7.53 -4.56
C ALA A 79 -0.24 -7.90 -5.70
N GLY A 80 -0.63 -7.71 -6.96
CA GLY A 80 0.23 -7.95 -8.12
C GLY A 80 1.35 -6.91 -8.28
N GLY A 81 1.22 -5.76 -7.64
CA GLY A 81 2.13 -4.65 -7.78
C GLY A 81 1.97 -3.89 -9.10
N VAL A 82 2.27 -2.59 -9.09
CA VAL A 82 2.31 -1.73 -10.29
C VAL A 82 3.63 -0.97 -10.38
N PRO A 83 4.10 -0.64 -11.58
CA PRO A 83 5.39 0.05 -11.77
C PRO A 83 5.37 1.53 -11.36
N CYS A 84 4.20 2.10 -11.09
CA CYS A 84 4.05 3.50 -10.69
C CYS A 84 2.92 3.59 -9.65
N HIS A 85 3.15 4.28 -8.52
CA HIS A 85 2.16 4.45 -7.47
C HIS A 85 0.85 5.06 -7.99
N LEU A 86 0.89 6.00 -8.94
CA LEU A 86 -0.31 6.60 -9.56
C LEU A 86 -1.21 5.59 -10.31
N MET A 87 -0.72 4.37 -10.54
CA MET A 87 -1.51 3.27 -11.11
C MET A 87 -2.22 2.42 -10.04
N LEU A 88 -1.99 2.66 -8.75
CA LEU A 88 -2.73 1.99 -7.69
C LEU A 88 -4.21 2.36 -7.79
N PRO A 89 -5.14 1.42 -7.54
CA PRO A 89 -6.57 1.65 -7.70
C PRO A 89 -7.08 2.90 -6.98
N ILE A 90 -6.56 3.22 -5.79
CA ILE A 90 -7.00 4.39 -5.02
C ILE A 90 -6.77 5.74 -5.73
N PHE A 91 -5.69 5.87 -6.52
CA PHE A 91 -5.31 7.11 -7.21
C PHE A 91 -5.91 7.23 -8.62
N THR A 92 -6.52 6.17 -9.13
CA THR A 92 -7.14 6.16 -10.47
C THR A 92 -8.66 6.37 -10.42
N ARG A 93 -9.25 6.44 -9.23
CA ARG A 93 -10.69 6.59 -9.04
C ARG A 93 -11.14 8.02 -9.33
N PRO A 94 -12.25 8.20 -10.08
CA PRO A 94 -12.89 9.50 -10.21
C PRO A 94 -13.43 9.94 -8.83
N GLY A 95 -12.97 11.10 -8.34
CA GLY A 95 -13.40 11.69 -7.06
C GLY A 95 -12.31 11.78 -5.98
N ASN A 96 -11.14 11.18 -6.19
CA ASN A 96 -9.99 11.22 -5.28
C ASN A 96 -8.92 12.26 -5.69
N TYR A 97 -9.29 13.24 -6.51
CA TYR A 97 -8.46 14.42 -6.81
C TYR A 97 -9.14 15.60 -6.11
N HIS A 98 -8.53 16.14 -5.04
CA HIS A 98 -8.98 17.36 -4.37
C HIS A 98 -8.10 18.55 -4.76
#